data_AF-A0A1G0EQE9-F1
#
_entry.id   AF-A0A1G0EQE9-F1
#
_cell.length_a   1.000
_cell.length_b   1.000
_cell.length_c   1.000
_cell.angle_alpha   90.00
_cell.angle_beta   90.00
_cell.angle_gamma   90.00
#
_symmetry.space_group_name_H-M   'P 1'
#
loop_
_entity.id
_entity.type
_entity.pdbx_description
1 polymer ?
#
loop_
_entity_poly.entity_id
_entity_poly.type
_entity_poly.pdbx_seq_one_letter_code
_entity_poly.pdbx_strand_id
1 'polypeptide(L)' 'MGGGLYFYRCKDEIYNFLRKADKVDDIGVGGFFMAMSNWIKPVYATLDPEICRNCTARIFSECHVFLPNG' A
#
# COMPACT_ATOMS: atom_id res chain seq x y z
N MET A 1 15.92 1.52 0.58
CA MET A 1 14.71 2.06 -0.06
C MET A 1 13.65 0.97 -0.04
N GLY A 2 12.80 0.96 0.98
CA GLY A 2 11.71 -0.01 1.12
C GLY A 2 10.39 0.67 0.79
N GLY A 3 9.83 0.37 -0.39
CA GLY A 3 8.52 0.83 -0.81
C GLY A 3 7.79 -0.34 -1.46
N GLY A 4 6.56 -0.61 -1.00
CA GLY A 4 5.71 -1.65 -1.57
C GLY A 4 5.03 -1.18 -2.85
N LEU A 5 4.80 -2.09 -3.79
CA LEU A 5 4.01 -1.83 -4.99
C LEU A 5 2.54 -2.16 -4.72
N TYR A 6 1.65 -1.19 -4.91
CA TYR A 6 0.22 -1.36 -4.67
C TYR A 6 -0.59 -1.04 -5.94
N PHE A 7 -1.52 -1.93 -6.29
CA PHE A 7 -2.44 -1.81 -7.41
C PHE A 7 -3.84 -1.44 -6.92
N TYR A 8 -4.34 -0.26 -7.31
CA TYR A 8 -5.73 0.15 -7.11
C TYR A 8 -6.54 -0.12 -8.39
N ARG A 9 -7.70 -0.77 -8.27
CA ARG A 9 -8.55 -1.19 -9.42
C ARG A 9 -7.79 -2.04 -10.45
N CYS A 10 -7.05 -3.04 -9.98
CA CYS A 10 -6.42 -3.99 -10.87
C CYS A 10 -7.49 -4.75 -11.68
N LYS A 11 -7.37 -4.77 -13.01
CA LYS A 11 -8.21 -5.61 -13.87
C LYS A 11 -7.80 -7.07 -13.72
N ASP A 12 -8.75 -7.99 -13.82
CA ASP A 12 -8.50 -9.44 -13.77
C ASP A 12 -7.45 -9.90 -14.79
N GLU A 13 -7.37 -9.28 -15.96
CA GLU A 13 -6.35 -9.56 -16.97
C GLU A 13 -4.94 -9.28 -16.46
N ILE A 14 -4.74 -8.16 -15.74
CA ILE A 14 -3.45 -7.78 -15.15
C ILE A 14 -3.11 -8.72 -14.00
N TYR A 15 -4.08 -9.06 -13.16
CA TYR A 15 -3.89 -10.02 -12.08
C TYR A 15 -3.48 -11.41 -12.60
N ASN A 16 -4.17 -11.93 -13.62
CA ASN A 16 -3.82 -13.19 -14.25
C ASN A 16 -2.45 -13.16 -14.95
N PHE A 17 -2.06 -12.02 -15.53
CA PHE A 17 -0.73 -11.83 -16.09
C PHE A 17 0.35 -11.90 -15.02
N LEU A 18 0.20 -11.14 -13.93
CA LEU A 18 1.15 -11.13 -12.81
C LEU A 18 1.23 -12.50 -12.13
N ARG A 19 0.09 -13.20 -12.02
CA ARG A 19 0.03 -14.56 -11.46
C ARG A 19 0.79 -15.56 -12.33
N LYS A 20 0.66 -15.47 -13.66
CA LYS A 20 1.44 -16.29 -14.59
C LYS A 20 2.94 -16.00 -14.54
N ALA A 21 3.31 -14.77 -14.19
CA ALA A 21 4.69 -14.35 -14.04
C ALA A 21 5.30 -14.67 -12.66
N ASP A 22 4.54 -15.34 -11.76
CA ASP A 22 4.93 -15.63 -10.37
C ASP A 22 5.28 -14.37 -9.55
N LYS A 23 4.78 -13.20 -9.97
CA LYS A 23 5.06 -11.90 -9.33
C LYS A 23 4.05 -11.50 -8.27
N VAL A 24 2.93 -12.21 -8.18
CA VAL A 24 1.85 -11.90 -7.21
C VAL A 24 2.32 -12.11 -5.77
N ASP A 25 3.16 -13.13 -5.52
CA ASP A 25 3.70 -13.41 -4.18
C ASP A 25 4.70 -12.33 -3.74
N ASP A 26 5.56 -11.90 -4.67
CA ASP A 26 6.57 -10.85 -4.48
C ASP A 26 5.95 -9.47 -4.21
N ILE A 27 4.79 -9.18 -4.82
CA ILE A 27 4.00 -7.96 -4.58
C ILE A 27 3.28 -8.01 -3.21
N GLY A 28 3.02 -9.21 -2.71
CA GLY A 28 2.24 -9.45 -1.50
C GLY A 28 0.72 -9.42 -1.75
N VAL A 29 0.00 -10.35 -1.12
CA VAL A 29 -1.46 -10.52 -1.26
C VAL A 29 -2.24 -9.25 -0.88
N GLY A 30 -1.66 -8.37 -0.06
CA GLY A 30 -2.22 -7.05 0.29
C GLY A 30 -1.95 -5.92 -0.71
N GLY A 31 -1.28 -6.22 -1.83
CA GLY A 31 -0.95 -5.25 -2.88
C GLY A 31 -2.13 -4.88 -3.78
N PHE A 32 -3.22 -5.64 -3.77
CA PHE A 32 -4.35 -5.45 -4.68
C PHE A 32 -5.58 -4.89 -3.95
N PHE A 33 -5.93 -3.65 -4.25
CA PHE A 33 -7.10 -2.97 -3.69
C PHE A 33 -8.24 -2.90 -4.71
N MET A 34 -9.43 -3.33 -4.28
CA MET A 34 -10.65 -3.21 -5.06
C MET A 34 -11.08 -1.74 -5.20
N ALA A 35 -11.87 -1.44 -6.24
CA ALA A 35 -12.50 -0.14 -6.41
C ALA A 35 -13.28 0.24 -5.15
N MET A 36 -13.23 1.51 -4.74
CA MET A 36 -13.89 2.04 -3.52
C MET A 36 -13.41 1.43 -2.19
N SER A 37 -12.35 0.61 -2.17
CA SER A 37 -11.76 0.15 -0.92
C SER A 37 -10.86 1.23 -0.31
N ASN A 38 -10.80 1.26 1.02
CA ASN A 38 -9.92 2.18 1.73
C ASN A 38 -8.46 1.68 1.69
N TRP A 39 -7.79 1.90 0.55
CA TRP A 39 -6.40 1.49 0.32
C TRP A 39 -5.38 2.24 1.17
N ILE A 40 -5.72 3.48 1.56
CA ILE A 40 -4.84 4.35 2.32
C ILE A 40 -4.55 3.79 3.72
N LYS A 41 -5.55 3.28 4.46
CA LYS A 41 -5.35 2.68 5.80
C LYS A 41 -4.28 1.56 5.84
N PRO A 42 -4.41 0.48 5.04
CA PRO A 42 -3.46 -0.63 5.08
C PRO A 42 -2.09 -0.22 4.55
N VAL A 43 -2.01 0.67 3.55
CA VAL A 43 -0.72 1.22 3.09
C VAL A 43 -0.09 2.09 4.16
N TYR A 44 -0.88 2.91 4.86
CA TYR A 44 -0.39 3.74 5.95
C TYR A 44 0.20 2.87 7.06
N ALA A 45 -0.48 1.78 7.44
CA ALA A 45 0.01 0.84 8.44
C ALA A 45 1.30 0.10 8.08
N THR A 46 1.70 0.04 6.80
CA THR A 46 3.00 -0.55 6.42
C THR A 46 4.16 0.44 6.47
N LEU A 47 3.88 1.74 6.68
CA LEU A 47 4.91 2.76 6.77
C LEU A 47 5.66 2.69 8.10
N ASP A 48 6.94 3.02 8.05
CA ASP A 48 7.78 3.07 9.24
C ASP A 48 7.38 4.26 10.15
N PRO A 49 6.90 4.02 11.37
CA PRO A 49 6.48 5.07 12.29
C PRO A 49 7.62 5.99 12.71
N GLU A 50 8.87 5.53 12.76
CA GLU A 50 10.03 6.35 13.14
C GLU A 50 10.35 7.38 12.05
N ILE A 51 10.24 6.98 10.80
CA ILE A 51 10.36 7.87 9.64
C ILE A 51 9.17 8.83 9.60
N CYS A 52 7.94 8.31 9.73
CA CYS A 52 6.72 9.12 9.68
C CYS A 52 6.66 10.17 10.80
N ARG A 53 7.22 9.89 11.98
CA ARG A 53 7.29 10.84 13.10
C ARG A 53 8.10 12.11 12.76
N ASN A 54 9.17 11.96 11.98
CA ASN A 54 10.02 13.08 11.57
C ASN A 54 9.71 13.58 10.15
N CYS A 55 8.70 12.99 9.49
CA CYS A 55 8.34 13.31 8.12
C CYS A 55 7.62 14.66 8.03
N THR A 56 8.14 15.56 7.20
CA THR A 56 7.55 16.88 6.90
C THR A 56 6.57 16.86 5.73
N ALA A 57 6.59 15.81 4.89
CA ALA A 57 5.77 15.75 3.69
C ALA A 57 4.27 15.53 3.99
N ARG A 58 3.94 14.67 4.97
CA ARG A 58 2.57 14.36 5.45
C ARG A 58 1.54 14.23 4.31
N ILE A 59 1.89 13.46 3.28
CA ILE A 59 1.09 13.35 2.05
C ILE A 59 -0.24 12.59 2.23
N PHE A 60 -0.40 11.88 3.34
CA PHE A 60 -1.61 11.12 3.66
C PHE A 60 -2.46 11.86 4.69
N SER A 61 -3.78 11.76 4.56
CA SER A 61 -4.73 12.34 5.53
C SER A 61 -4.51 11.80 6.94
N GLU A 62 -4.19 10.51 7.09
CA GLU A 62 -3.85 9.89 8.38
C GLU A 62 -2.67 10.53 9.10
N CYS A 63 -1.68 11.09 8.37
CA CYS A 63 -0.53 11.75 8.98
C CYS A 63 -0.91 12.89 9.93
N HIS A 64 -2.12 13.45 9.77
CA HIS A 64 -2.63 14.55 10.57
C HIS A 64 -3.45 14.08 11.79
N VAL A 65 -3.74 12.78 11.88
CA VAL A 65 -4.62 12.21 12.92
C VAL A 65 -3.86 11.25 13.83
N PHE A 66 -3.07 10.34 13.29
CA PHE A 66 -2.34 9.32 14.06
C PHE A 66 -1.07 8.85 13.32
N LEU A 67 -0.13 8.25 14.04
CA LEU A 67 1.05 7.61 13.45
C LEU A 67 0.71 6.18 13.00
N PRO A 68 1.43 5.60 12.02
CA PRO A 68 1.06 4.31 11.43
C PRO A 68 1.05 3.13 12.41
N ASN A 69 1.62 3.31 13.61
CA ASN A 69 1.59 2.34 14.71
C ASN A 69 0.36 2.39 15.63
N GLY A 70 -0.59 3.31 15.39
CA GLY A 70 -1.80 3.49 16.22
C GLY A 70 -1.68 4.68 17.15
#